data_AF-A0A0R2AC72-F1
#
_entry.id   AF-A0A0R2AC72-F1
#
_cell.length_a   1.000
_cell.length_b   1.000
_cell.length_c   1.000
_cell.angle_alpha   90.00
_cell.angle_beta   90.00
_cell.angle_gamma   90.00
#
_symmetry.space_group_name_H-M   'P 1'
#
loop_
_entity.id
_entity.type
_entity.pdbx_description
1 polymer ?
#
loop_
_entity_poly.entity_id
_entity_poly.type
_entity_poly.pdbx_seq_one_letter_code
_entity_poly.pdbx_strand_id
1 'polypeptide(L)'
;MTKYEQVPTTVDHVFGGVPIAKPLSFREIQNLTEEEYEQRWHQWHQGREAKLSSEYGWLSLRSIDWLKEGESKTIGGFPGQWRQDGNTVTYFPEAGKDVSNRGKVIKEPKEITVGTVADVNVEDFDYQGVRAQLIKRIGSDDRKFAIRQRDPQSDTRRHFEEAKHFKPSKNWVLPARYIPLEHWESVTTEAVLSDLSHKETAIGNLYFTYQDQEYKLIVFQGHNDDSGWTKKDPETNQIVYLDNRQETEGTGNILFKDVTSAKETYGGGRALAFDISHPSEVDYIDFNTASNLPCFFTEFCTCPVSPNENKLPFAIRAGETSEH
;
A
#
# COMPACT_ATOMS: atom_id res chain seq x y z
N MET A 1 28.19 0.16 -2.64
CA MET A 1 28.15 -1.31 -2.57
C MET A 1 27.84 -1.72 -1.14
N THR A 2 26.58 -1.62 -0.74
CA THR A 2 26.06 -2.27 0.46
C THR A 2 25.62 -3.67 0.03
N LYS A 3 26.29 -4.70 0.55
CA LYS A 3 25.96 -6.10 0.32
C LYS A 3 24.67 -6.41 1.08
N TYR A 4 23.54 -6.35 0.42
CA TYR A 4 22.35 -7.07 0.85
C TYR A 4 22.33 -8.39 0.08
N GLU A 5 22.56 -9.48 0.80
CA GLU A 5 22.45 -10.83 0.26
C GLU A 5 21.00 -11.27 0.50
N GLN A 6 20.29 -11.61 -0.56
CA GLN A 6 18.93 -12.14 -0.47
C GLN A 6 19.03 -13.55 0.16
N VAL A 7 18.75 -13.65 1.46
CA VAL A 7 18.75 -14.94 2.16
C VAL A 7 17.35 -15.56 2.02
N PRO A 8 17.21 -16.81 1.53
CA PRO A 8 15.94 -17.54 1.53
C PRO A 8 15.47 -17.70 2.97
N THR A 9 14.28 -17.16 3.30
CA THR A 9 13.77 -17.22 4.67
C THR A 9 13.20 -18.60 4.98
N THR A 10 13.61 -19.14 6.13
CA THR A 10 13.28 -20.48 6.64
C THR A 10 12.02 -20.50 7.51
N VAL A 11 11.11 -19.54 7.29
CA VAL A 11 9.80 -19.57 7.92
C VAL A 11 8.76 -19.19 6.88
N ASP A 12 8.01 -20.19 6.47
CA ASP A 12 6.80 -20.06 5.67
C ASP A 12 5.77 -19.20 6.42
N HIS A 13 5.88 -17.88 6.31
CA HIS A 13 4.69 -17.18 5.85
C HIS A 13 4.53 -17.63 4.42
N VAL A 14 3.70 -18.65 4.21
CA VAL A 14 3.14 -18.89 2.89
C VAL A 14 2.53 -17.54 2.50
N PHE A 15 3.21 -16.81 1.61
CA PHE A 15 2.53 -15.88 0.73
C PHE A 15 1.44 -16.75 0.11
N GLY A 16 0.22 -16.69 0.65
CA GLY A 16 -0.89 -17.57 0.31
C GLY A 16 -1.40 -17.40 -1.11
N GLY A 17 -0.54 -17.03 -2.06
CA GLY A 17 -0.71 -17.30 -3.46
C GLY A 17 -0.04 -18.62 -3.80
N VAL A 18 -0.72 -19.41 -4.63
CA VAL A 18 -0.10 -20.37 -5.55
C VAL A 18 1.29 -19.87 -5.97
N PRO A 19 2.34 -20.73 -6.06
CA PRO A 19 3.66 -20.30 -6.53
C PRO A 19 3.47 -19.40 -7.74
N ILE A 20 3.93 -18.14 -7.65
CA ILE A 20 3.83 -17.21 -8.76
C ILE A 20 4.62 -17.86 -9.88
N ALA A 21 3.91 -18.48 -10.81
CA ALA A 21 4.50 -19.09 -11.98
C ALA A 21 5.39 -18.03 -12.61
N LYS A 22 6.62 -18.43 -12.97
CA LYS A 22 7.63 -17.57 -13.61
C LYS A 22 6.92 -16.52 -14.48
N PRO A 23 7.21 -15.23 -14.30
CA PRO A 23 6.54 -14.19 -15.09
C PRO A 23 6.69 -14.55 -16.57
N LEU A 24 5.55 -14.66 -17.24
CA LEU A 24 5.49 -14.90 -18.67
C LEU A 24 5.88 -13.60 -19.39
N SER A 25 6.63 -13.72 -20.48
CA SER A 25 6.86 -12.62 -21.42
C SER A 25 5.55 -12.17 -22.08
N PHE A 26 5.55 -10.97 -22.66
CA PHE A 26 4.42 -10.47 -23.44
C PHE A 26 3.96 -11.49 -24.49
N ARG A 27 4.90 -12.07 -25.23
CA ARG A 27 4.61 -13.06 -26.29
C ARG A 27 3.98 -14.33 -25.72
N GLU A 28 4.46 -14.83 -24.59
CA GLU A 28 3.89 -16.00 -23.94
C GLU A 28 2.45 -15.73 -23.47
N ILE A 29 2.18 -14.55 -22.89
CA ILE A 29 0.82 -14.14 -22.53
C ILE A 29 -0.09 -14.10 -23.76
N GLN A 30 0.39 -13.53 -24.87
CA GLN A 30 -0.41 -13.46 -26.10
C GLN A 30 -0.73 -14.86 -26.69
N ASN A 31 0.12 -15.86 -26.44
CA ASN A 31 -0.09 -17.24 -26.88
C ASN A 31 -1.08 -18.04 -26.02
N LEU A 32 -1.41 -17.57 -24.81
CA LEU A 32 -2.44 -18.20 -23.98
C LEU A 32 -3.82 -18.10 -24.65
N THR A 33 -4.72 -19.01 -24.36
CA THR A 33 -6.16 -18.80 -24.57
C THR A 33 -6.68 -17.73 -23.60
N GLU A 34 -7.86 -17.14 -23.88
CA GLU A 34 -8.49 -16.22 -22.92
C GLU A 34 -8.79 -16.92 -21.58
N GLU A 35 -9.15 -18.21 -21.60
CA GLU A 35 -9.44 -18.98 -20.38
C GLU A 35 -8.18 -19.21 -19.53
N GLU A 36 -7.06 -19.58 -20.15
CA GLU A 36 -5.78 -19.74 -19.43
C GLU A 36 -5.30 -18.42 -18.82
N TYR A 37 -5.48 -17.30 -19.55
CA TYR A 37 -5.17 -15.98 -19.03
C TYR A 37 -6.10 -15.59 -17.87
N GLU A 38 -7.40 -15.81 -18.02
CA GLU A 38 -8.39 -15.53 -16.97
C GLU A 38 -8.08 -16.33 -15.70
N GLN A 39 -7.71 -17.61 -15.81
CA GLN A 39 -7.28 -18.42 -14.67
C GLN A 39 -6.03 -17.85 -13.97
N ARG A 40 -5.04 -17.38 -14.74
CA ARG A 40 -3.85 -16.72 -14.18
C ARG A 40 -4.22 -15.43 -13.45
N TRP A 41 -5.11 -14.63 -14.05
CA TRP A 41 -5.61 -13.41 -13.44
C TRP A 41 -6.36 -13.70 -12.13
N HIS A 42 -7.19 -14.75 -12.08
CA HIS A 42 -7.91 -15.15 -10.85
C HIS A 42 -6.94 -15.53 -9.72
N GLN A 43 -5.82 -16.20 -10.02
CA GLN A 43 -4.80 -16.50 -9.02
C GLN A 43 -4.16 -15.22 -8.45
N TRP A 44 -3.86 -14.24 -9.31
CA TRP A 44 -3.36 -12.95 -8.87
C TRP A 44 -4.40 -12.20 -8.02
N HIS A 45 -5.66 -12.16 -8.46
CA HIS A 45 -6.74 -11.43 -7.80
C HIS A 45 -7.06 -12.03 -6.42
N GLN A 46 -7.12 -13.36 -6.30
CA GLN A 46 -7.22 -14.04 -5.01
C GLN A 46 -6.10 -13.64 -4.04
N GLY A 47 -4.86 -13.54 -4.53
CA GLY A 47 -3.73 -13.05 -3.73
C GLY A 47 -3.90 -11.60 -3.29
N ARG A 48 -4.40 -10.74 -4.18
CA ARG A 48 -4.71 -9.33 -3.91
C ARG A 48 -5.80 -9.18 -2.84
N GLU A 49 -6.85 -9.99 -2.88
CA GLU A 49 -7.93 -10.01 -1.89
C GLU A 49 -7.50 -10.59 -0.55
N ALA A 50 -6.70 -11.66 -0.56
CA ALA A 50 -6.13 -12.24 0.65
C ALA A 50 -5.23 -11.23 1.39
N LYS A 51 -4.43 -10.44 0.65
CA LYS A 51 -3.65 -9.33 1.23
C LYS A 51 -4.57 -8.25 1.82
N LEU A 52 -5.59 -7.84 1.06
CA LEU A 52 -6.55 -6.80 1.47
C LEU A 52 -7.28 -7.15 2.76
N SER A 53 -7.74 -8.39 2.86
CA SER A 53 -8.55 -8.98 3.94
C SER A 53 -7.74 -9.73 5.00
N SER A 54 -6.40 -9.64 4.97
CA SER A 54 -5.55 -10.22 6.01
C SER A 54 -5.90 -9.63 7.39
N GLU A 55 -5.51 -10.32 8.47
CA GLU A 55 -5.91 -10.00 9.86
C GLU A 55 -5.72 -8.51 10.21
N TYR A 56 -4.61 -7.92 9.79
CA TYR A 56 -4.32 -6.49 9.93
C TYR A 56 -4.12 -5.78 8.59
N GLY A 57 -4.64 -6.36 7.49
CA GLY A 57 -4.64 -5.75 6.15
C GLY A 57 -5.56 -4.55 6.07
N TRP A 58 -5.59 -3.84 4.93
CA TRP A 58 -6.31 -2.56 4.80
C TRP A 58 -7.78 -2.56 5.23
N LEU A 59 -8.49 -3.68 5.09
CA LEU A 59 -9.89 -3.77 5.52
C LEU A 59 -10.05 -3.85 7.05
N SER A 60 -8.96 -4.12 7.79
CA SER A 60 -8.97 -4.10 9.26
C SER A 60 -9.12 -2.69 9.86
N LEU A 61 -8.95 -1.64 9.07
CA LEU A 61 -8.96 -0.28 9.59
C LEU A 61 -10.33 0.11 10.16
N ARG A 62 -10.34 0.68 11.37
CA ARG A 62 -11.57 1.10 12.07
C ARG A 62 -11.60 2.56 12.53
N SER A 63 -10.45 3.23 12.61
CA SER A 63 -10.39 4.67 12.89
C SER A 63 -9.07 5.29 12.44
N ILE A 64 -9.11 6.60 12.20
CA ILE A 64 -7.93 7.45 12.13
C ILE A 64 -8.18 8.70 12.98
N ASP A 65 -7.38 8.88 14.01
CA ASP A 65 -7.57 9.88 15.04
C ASP A 65 -6.40 10.86 15.05
N TRP A 66 -6.59 12.01 14.40
CA TRP A 66 -5.61 13.10 14.40
C TRP A 66 -5.41 13.65 15.81
N LEU A 67 -4.15 13.91 16.16
CA LEU A 67 -3.72 14.56 17.39
C LEU A 67 -3.61 16.06 17.18
N LYS A 68 -3.91 16.83 18.22
CA LYS A 68 -3.75 18.29 18.21
C LYS A 68 -2.63 18.69 19.15
N GLU A 69 -1.85 19.68 18.73
CA GLU A 69 -0.71 20.20 19.48
C GLU A 69 -1.10 20.61 20.91
N GLY A 70 -0.39 20.06 21.90
CA GLY A 70 -0.57 20.36 23.31
C GLY A 70 -1.82 19.76 23.98
N GLU A 71 -2.66 19.04 23.23
CA GLU A 71 -3.91 18.45 23.74
C GLU A 71 -3.80 16.93 23.89
N SER A 72 -4.21 16.43 25.07
CA SER A 72 -4.36 14.98 25.29
C SER A 72 -5.66 14.49 24.67
N LYS A 73 -5.61 13.35 23.99
CA LYS A 73 -6.75 12.72 23.32
C LYS A 73 -6.88 11.25 23.75
N THR A 74 -8.08 10.85 24.17
CA THR A 74 -8.49 9.45 24.27
C THR A 74 -9.02 8.98 22.92
N ILE A 75 -8.91 7.68 22.65
CA ILE A 75 -9.35 7.10 21.38
C ILE A 75 -10.35 5.99 21.68
N GLY A 76 -11.49 6.03 20.98
CA GLY A 76 -12.55 5.03 21.15
C GLY A 76 -12.02 3.61 20.94
N GLY A 77 -12.23 2.74 21.92
CA GLY A 77 -11.85 1.32 21.84
C GLY A 77 -10.36 1.03 22.05
N PHE A 78 -9.52 2.01 22.39
CA PHE A 78 -8.12 1.80 22.74
C PHE A 78 -7.77 2.50 24.06
N PRO A 79 -7.29 1.77 25.10
CA PRO A 79 -7.02 2.37 26.41
C PRO A 79 -5.90 3.40 26.40
N GLY A 80 -5.96 4.34 27.33
CA GLY A 80 -4.94 5.37 27.53
C GLY A 80 -5.19 6.66 26.75
N GLN A 81 -4.19 7.54 26.78
CA GLN A 81 -4.23 8.86 26.14
C GLN A 81 -3.00 9.10 25.29
N TRP A 82 -3.16 9.95 24.28
CA TRP A 82 -2.11 10.37 23.37
C TRP A 82 -2.00 11.87 23.40
N ARG A 83 -0.78 12.40 23.42
CA ARG A 83 -0.53 13.83 23.30
C ARG A 83 0.61 14.07 22.34
N GLN A 84 0.44 15.06 21.49
CA GLN A 84 1.50 15.57 20.62
C GLN A 84 2.06 16.85 21.22
N ASP A 85 3.38 16.94 21.35
CA ASP A 85 4.11 18.15 21.66
C ASP A 85 5.26 18.29 20.63
N GLY A 86 5.04 19.13 19.63
CA GLY A 86 5.91 19.36 18.49
C GLY A 86 6.08 18.10 17.64
N ASN A 87 7.24 17.46 17.77
CA ASN A 87 7.61 16.27 17.01
C ASN A 87 7.73 15.02 17.90
N THR A 88 7.23 15.14 19.13
CA THR A 88 7.17 14.08 20.11
C THR A 88 5.72 13.72 20.35
N VAL A 89 5.42 12.42 20.37
CA VAL A 89 4.13 11.91 20.81
C VAL A 89 4.33 11.10 22.07
N THR A 90 3.54 11.39 23.09
CA THR A 90 3.56 10.68 24.37
C THR A 90 2.29 9.86 24.50
N TYR A 91 2.46 8.56 24.72
CA TYR A 91 1.39 7.64 25.11
C TYR A 91 1.35 7.54 26.64
N PHE A 92 0.18 7.78 27.23
CA PHE A 92 -0.10 7.66 28.65
C PHE A 92 -0.97 6.41 28.89
N PRO A 93 -0.41 5.33 29.49
CA PRO A 93 -1.17 4.10 29.70
C PRO A 93 -2.29 4.28 30.73
N GLU A 94 -3.41 3.61 30.51
CA GLU A 94 -4.51 3.53 31.47
C GLU A 94 -4.22 2.48 32.55
N ALA A 95 -4.46 2.82 33.82
CA ALA A 95 -4.25 1.91 34.94
C ALA A 95 -5.12 0.65 34.82
N GLY A 96 -4.51 -0.52 35.04
CA GLY A 96 -5.20 -1.82 34.93
C GLY A 96 -5.40 -2.32 33.50
N LYS A 97 -4.85 -1.63 32.49
CA LYS A 97 -4.90 -2.05 31.08
C LYS A 97 -3.50 -2.46 30.62
N ASP A 98 -3.40 -3.67 30.05
CA ASP A 98 -2.13 -4.23 29.58
C ASP A 98 -1.94 -3.92 28.09
N VAL A 99 -1.76 -2.64 27.77
CA VAL A 99 -1.35 -2.25 26.41
C VAL A 99 0.12 -2.62 26.22
N SER A 100 0.40 -3.33 25.13
CA SER A 100 1.76 -3.69 24.75
C SER A 100 2.24 -2.86 23.57
N ASN A 101 3.56 -2.73 23.46
CA ASN A 101 4.21 -2.12 22.33
C ASN A 101 5.41 -3.00 21.97
N ARG A 102 5.41 -3.52 20.73
CA ARG A 102 6.36 -4.55 20.28
C ARG A 102 6.45 -5.73 21.28
N GLY A 103 5.31 -6.17 21.77
CA GLY A 103 5.19 -7.31 22.71
C GLY A 103 5.57 -7.01 24.17
N LYS A 104 5.95 -5.78 24.51
CA LYS A 104 6.27 -5.39 25.89
C LYS A 104 5.16 -4.51 26.47
N VAL A 105 4.63 -4.90 27.62
CA VAL A 105 3.60 -4.11 28.32
C VAL A 105 4.18 -2.77 28.77
N ILE A 106 3.48 -1.68 28.46
CA ILE A 106 3.84 -0.34 28.88
C ILE A 106 3.05 0.01 30.15
N LYS A 107 3.76 0.40 31.21
CA LYS A 107 3.16 0.81 32.50
C LYS A 107 3.36 2.28 32.83
N GLU A 108 4.37 2.90 32.25
CA GLU A 108 4.69 4.32 32.42
C GLU A 108 4.49 5.07 31.11
N PRO A 109 4.34 6.41 31.12
CA PRO A 109 4.28 7.20 29.91
C PRO A 109 5.46 6.90 28.97
N LYS A 110 5.16 6.72 27.68
CA LYS A 110 6.16 6.45 26.64
C LYS A 110 6.23 7.60 25.66
N GLU A 111 7.38 8.27 25.60
CA GLU A 111 7.68 9.30 24.62
C GLU A 111 8.27 8.70 23.34
N ILE A 112 7.86 9.26 22.20
CA ILE A 112 8.29 8.83 20.86
C ILE A 112 8.63 10.10 20.07
N THR A 113 9.92 10.38 19.92
CA THR A 113 10.41 11.52 19.14
C THR A 113 10.69 11.09 17.71
N VAL A 114 10.01 11.69 16.74
CA VAL A 114 10.08 11.27 15.33
C VAL A 114 11.04 12.16 14.55
N GLY A 115 12.33 11.82 14.53
CA GLY A 115 13.38 12.68 13.94
C GLY A 115 13.27 12.95 12.44
N THR A 116 12.42 12.23 11.69
CA THR A 116 12.26 12.40 10.24
C THR A 116 11.19 13.45 9.89
N VAL A 117 11.38 14.13 8.76
CA VAL A 117 10.35 14.99 8.12
C VAL A 117 9.49 14.22 7.11
N ALA A 118 9.78 12.93 6.88
CA ALA A 118 9.05 12.08 5.97
C ALA A 118 7.67 11.66 6.53
N ASP A 119 6.76 11.29 5.64
CA ASP A 119 5.59 10.50 5.98
C ASP A 119 6.05 9.10 6.41
N VAL A 120 5.64 8.67 7.61
CA VAL A 120 6.06 7.38 8.14
C VAL A 120 4.99 6.78 9.04
N ASN A 121 4.96 5.46 9.13
CA ASN A 121 4.32 4.79 10.26
C ASN A 121 5.41 4.63 11.33
N VAL A 122 5.15 5.11 12.54
CA VAL A 122 6.16 5.36 13.56
C VAL A 122 6.23 4.19 14.54
N GLU A 123 5.09 3.82 15.11
CA GLU A 123 5.02 2.77 16.12
C GLU A 123 3.67 2.06 16.17
N ASP A 124 3.70 0.82 16.64
CA ASP A 124 2.51 -0.01 16.84
C ASP A 124 2.32 -0.41 18.31
N PHE A 125 1.08 -0.29 18.75
CA PHE A 125 0.62 -0.66 20.09
C PHE A 125 -0.48 -1.70 19.94
N ASP A 126 -0.52 -2.67 20.84
CA ASP A 126 -1.51 -3.75 20.83
C ASP A 126 -2.29 -3.77 22.14
N TYR A 127 -3.60 -3.93 22.03
CA TYR A 127 -4.49 -4.19 23.13
C TYR A 127 -5.60 -5.14 22.70
N GLN A 128 -5.59 -6.36 23.24
CA GLN A 128 -6.62 -7.38 22.98
C GLN A 128 -6.83 -7.66 21.48
N GLY A 129 -5.75 -7.65 20.69
CA GLY A 129 -5.80 -7.89 19.24
C GLY A 129 -6.20 -6.68 18.40
N VAL A 130 -6.43 -5.51 19.01
CA VAL A 130 -6.52 -4.25 18.29
C VAL A 130 -5.13 -3.63 18.23
N ARG A 131 -4.72 -3.19 17.03
CA ARG A 131 -3.48 -2.41 16.84
C ARG A 131 -3.77 -0.93 16.72
N ALA A 132 -3.13 -0.10 17.54
CA ALA A 132 -3.08 1.35 17.38
C ALA A 132 -1.72 1.77 16.84
N GLN A 133 -1.74 2.46 15.71
CA GLN A 133 -0.55 2.81 14.96
C GLN A 133 -0.35 4.31 15.02
N LEU A 134 0.77 4.73 15.59
CA LEU A 134 1.20 6.12 15.47
C LEU A 134 1.71 6.34 14.04
N ILE A 135 1.06 7.25 13.32
CA ILE A 135 1.45 7.64 11.97
C ILE A 135 1.78 9.12 11.92
N LYS A 136 2.77 9.48 11.11
CA LYS A 136 3.11 10.85 10.76
C LYS A 136 2.75 11.09 9.30
N ARG A 137 2.13 12.24 9.02
CA ARG A 137 1.82 12.69 7.67
C ARG A 137 2.37 14.09 7.43
N ILE A 138 2.67 14.39 6.17
CA ILE A 138 3.14 15.67 5.67
C ILE A 138 1.94 16.41 5.07
N GLY A 139 1.76 17.65 5.51
CA GLY A 139 0.66 18.51 5.06
C GLY A 139 -0.20 18.97 6.24
N SER A 140 -0.75 20.19 6.12
CA SER A 140 -1.40 20.96 7.18
C SER A 140 -0.56 21.20 8.44
N ASP A 141 -0.46 22.46 8.89
CA ASP A 141 0.20 22.78 10.16
C ASP A 141 -0.49 22.12 11.37
N ASP A 142 -1.77 21.76 11.22
CA ASP A 142 -2.63 21.19 12.25
C ASP A 142 -2.67 19.65 12.27
N ARG A 143 -2.25 18.97 11.20
CA ARG A 143 -2.38 17.49 11.06
C ARG A 143 -1.03 16.79 10.86
N LYS A 144 -0.24 16.72 11.94
CA LYS A 144 1.10 16.11 11.91
C LYS A 144 1.10 14.63 12.28
N PHE A 145 0.42 14.29 13.37
CA PHE A 145 0.33 12.92 13.87
C PHE A 145 -1.12 12.46 13.98
N ALA A 146 -1.32 11.18 13.71
CA ALA A 146 -2.58 10.50 13.98
C ALA A 146 -2.32 9.12 14.59
N ILE A 147 -3.32 8.62 15.29
CA ILE A 147 -3.37 7.23 15.70
C ILE A 147 -4.39 6.52 14.81
N ARG A 148 -3.92 5.54 14.05
CA ARG A 148 -4.76 4.74 13.15
C ARG A 148 -5.00 3.38 13.78
N GLN A 149 -6.25 2.98 13.93
CA GLN A 149 -6.59 1.69 14.55
C GLN A 149 -6.91 0.63 13.51
N ARG A 150 -6.42 -0.59 13.77
CA ARG A 150 -6.74 -1.82 13.04
C ARG A 150 -7.35 -2.84 13.98
N ASP A 151 -8.43 -3.44 13.53
CA ASP A 151 -9.19 -4.45 14.22
C ASP A 151 -9.51 -5.60 13.25
N PRO A 152 -9.02 -6.82 13.53
CA PRO A 152 -9.33 -8.00 12.73
C PRO A 152 -10.83 -8.31 12.63
N GLN A 153 -11.65 -7.74 13.52
CA GLN A 153 -13.11 -7.87 13.56
C GLN A 153 -13.84 -6.63 13.04
N SER A 154 -13.14 -5.67 12.42
CA SER A 154 -13.74 -4.48 11.81
C SER A 154 -14.86 -4.83 10.81
N ASP A 155 -15.85 -3.94 10.74
CA ASP A 155 -17.02 -4.13 9.89
C ASP A 155 -16.64 -4.25 8.42
N THR A 156 -15.72 -3.42 7.93
CA THR A 156 -15.25 -3.47 6.54
C THR A 156 -14.67 -4.84 6.20
N ARG A 157 -13.85 -5.44 7.07
CA ARG A 157 -13.29 -6.78 6.83
C ARG A 157 -14.33 -7.88 6.90
N ARG A 158 -15.27 -7.83 7.87
CA ARG A 158 -16.28 -8.88 8.06
C ARG A 158 -17.34 -8.93 6.96
N HIS A 159 -17.57 -7.82 6.25
CA HIS A 159 -18.56 -7.73 5.18
C HIS A 159 -17.93 -7.60 3.78
N PHE A 160 -16.61 -7.73 3.66
CA PHE A 160 -15.95 -7.74 2.37
C PHE A 160 -16.23 -9.07 1.65
N GLU A 161 -16.86 -8.98 0.48
CA GLU A 161 -17.16 -10.15 -0.36
C GLU A 161 -16.13 -10.30 -1.47
N GLU A 162 -15.94 -9.24 -2.27
CA GLU A 162 -14.96 -9.22 -3.37
C GLU A 162 -14.60 -7.79 -3.79
N ALA A 163 -13.45 -7.64 -4.45
CA ALA A 163 -13.08 -6.42 -5.17
C ALA A 163 -13.59 -6.51 -6.62
N LYS A 164 -14.75 -5.88 -6.87
CA LYS A 164 -15.44 -5.86 -8.18
C LYS A 164 -14.51 -5.41 -9.30
N HIS A 165 -14.57 -6.07 -10.45
CA HIS A 165 -13.64 -5.86 -11.55
C HIS A 165 -14.31 -6.04 -12.92
N PHE A 166 -13.70 -5.46 -13.96
CA PHE A 166 -14.07 -5.77 -15.34
C PHE A 166 -13.68 -7.22 -15.69
N LYS A 167 -14.36 -7.82 -16.67
CA LYS A 167 -13.93 -9.12 -17.20
C LYS A 167 -12.47 -9.03 -17.70
N PRO A 168 -11.56 -9.88 -17.19
CA PRO A 168 -10.16 -9.88 -17.64
C PRO A 168 -10.07 -10.15 -19.14
N SER A 169 -9.14 -9.46 -19.82
CA SER A 169 -8.89 -9.67 -21.24
C SER A 169 -7.44 -9.40 -21.61
N LYS A 170 -6.86 -10.29 -22.42
CA LYS A 170 -5.50 -10.12 -22.95
C LYS A 170 -5.32 -8.87 -23.81
N ASN A 171 -6.41 -8.28 -24.31
CA ASN A 171 -6.38 -7.02 -25.07
C ASN A 171 -5.91 -5.83 -24.22
N TRP A 172 -5.95 -5.95 -22.89
CA TRP A 172 -5.44 -4.96 -21.95
C TRP A 172 -4.04 -5.26 -21.42
N VAL A 173 -3.41 -6.31 -21.97
CA VAL A 173 -1.97 -6.56 -21.86
C VAL A 173 -1.31 -5.89 -23.06
N LEU A 174 -0.60 -4.78 -22.83
CA LEU A 174 -0.01 -3.96 -23.89
C LEU A 174 1.51 -4.10 -23.90
N PRO A 175 2.15 -4.09 -25.08
CA PRO A 175 3.60 -4.09 -25.18
C PRO A 175 4.14 -2.82 -24.52
N ALA A 176 5.15 -3.00 -23.67
CA ALA A 176 5.75 -1.91 -22.92
C ALA A 176 7.25 -2.09 -22.75
N ARG A 177 7.92 -1.06 -22.27
CA ARG A 177 9.31 -1.10 -21.85
C ARG A 177 9.51 -0.18 -20.65
N TYR A 178 10.28 -0.66 -19.68
CA TYR A 178 10.67 0.15 -18.53
C TYR A 178 12.05 0.77 -18.74
N ILE A 179 12.17 2.07 -18.48
CA ILE A 179 13.45 2.79 -18.46
C ILE A 179 13.66 3.36 -17.05
N PRO A 180 14.65 2.88 -16.27
CA PRO A 180 14.99 3.46 -14.98
C PRO A 180 15.58 4.87 -15.14
N LEU A 181 15.37 5.73 -14.15
CA LEU A 181 16.03 7.04 -14.08
C LEU A 181 17.49 6.86 -13.64
N GLU A 182 18.38 7.72 -14.15
CA GLU A 182 19.78 7.80 -13.68
C GLU A 182 19.85 8.24 -12.20
N HIS A 183 18.94 9.13 -11.81
CA HIS A 183 18.78 9.61 -10.45
C HIS A 183 17.29 9.58 -10.07
N TRP A 184 16.99 9.03 -8.89
CA TRP A 184 15.63 9.00 -8.39
C TRP A 184 15.18 10.39 -7.96
N GLU A 185 13.91 10.69 -8.18
CA GLU A 185 13.33 12.00 -7.93
C GLU A 185 12.17 11.88 -6.94
N SER A 186 12.08 12.80 -5.98
CA SER A 186 10.91 12.87 -5.11
C SER A 186 9.80 13.66 -5.79
N VAL A 187 8.66 13.01 -6.02
CA VAL A 187 7.46 13.60 -6.59
C VAL A 187 6.44 13.77 -5.47
N THR A 188 5.97 15.01 -5.27
CA THR A 188 4.88 15.27 -4.32
C THR A 188 3.55 15.08 -5.04
N THR A 189 2.75 14.12 -4.58
CA THR A 189 1.39 13.87 -5.04
C THR A 189 0.39 14.40 -4.00
N GLU A 190 -0.77 14.88 -4.44
CA GLU A 190 -1.86 15.25 -3.54
C GLU A 190 -2.39 14.02 -2.81
N ALA A 191 -2.99 14.18 -1.63
CA ALA A 191 -3.72 13.10 -0.95
C ALA A 191 -5.23 13.20 -1.19
N VAL A 192 -5.96 12.09 -0.98
CA VAL A 192 -7.44 12.09 -1.01
C VAL A 192 -8.06 12.98 0.08
N LEU A 193 -7.40 13.10 1.23
CA LEU A 193 -7.78 14.09 2.24
C LEU A 193 -7.20 15.45 1.86
N SER A 194 -8.06 16.48 1.78
CA SER A 194 -7.62 17.85 1.56
C SER A 194 -6.58 18.27 2.60
N ASP A 195 -5.62 19.09 2.17
CA ASP A 195 -4.51 19.65 2.96
C ASP A 195 -3.37 18.67 3.29
N LEU A 196 -3.44 17.41 2.84
CA LEU A 196 -2.34 16.44 2.93
C LEU A 196 -1.70 16.17 1.56
N SER A 197 -0.45 15.74 1.59
CA SER A 197 0.31 15.32 0.42
C SER A 197 1.13 14.07 0.71
N HIS A 198 1.43 13.30 -0.32
CA HIS A 198 2.35 12.17 -0.24
C HIS A 198 3.62 12.48 -1.03
N LYS A 199 4.76 12.06 -0.51
CA LYS A 199 5.99 11.99 -1.32
C LYS A 199 6.17 10.59 -1.84
N GLU A 200 6.14 10.45 -3.16
CA GLU A 200 6.45 9.23 -3.89
C GLU A 200 7.85 9.36 -4.51
N THR A 201 8.61 8.27 -4.55
CA THR A 201 9.94 8.25 -5.18
C THR A 201 9.80 7.77 -6.61
N ALA A 202 9.93 8.66 -7.60
CA ALA A 202 10.00 8.29 -9.00
C ALA A 202 11.35 7.62 -9.30
N ILE A 203 11.30 6.43 -9.90
CA ILE A 203 12.47 5.59 -10.16
C ILE A 203 12.68 5.27 -11.64
N GLY A 204 11.70 5.59 -12.49
CA GLY A 204 11.73 5.29 -13.91
C GLY A 204 10.47 5.72 -14.64
N ASN A 205 10.43 5.42 -15.92
CA ASN A 205 9.28 5.62 -16.78
C ASN A 205 8.96 4.33 -17.51
N LEU A 206 7.69 3.95 -17.53
CA LEU A 206 7.18 2.88 -18.37
C LEU A 206 6.60 3.51 -19.63
N TYR A 207 7.02 3.02 -20.79
CA TYR A 207 6.51 3.41 -22.09
C TYR A 207 5.71 2.25 -22.66
N PHE A 208 4.50 2.51 -23.17
CA PHE A 208 3.65 1.47 -23.76
C PHE A 208 2.91 2.00 -24.98
N THR A 209 2.55 1.11 -25.89
CA THR A 209 1.86 1.49 -27.13
C THR A 209 0.39 1.11 -27.07
N TYR A 210 -0.49 2.06 -27.38
CA TYR A 210 -1.93 1.84 -27.53
C TYR A 210 -2.42 2.59 -28.77
N GLN A 211 -3.13 1.89 -29.67
CA GLN A 211 -3.64 2.45 -30.94
C GLN A 211 -2.57 3.23 -31.72
N ASP A 212 -1.41 2.59 -31.94
CA ASP A 212 -0.25 3.15 -32.65
C ASP A 212 0.37 4.42 -32.04
N GLN A 213 -0.04 4.80 -30.84
CA GLN A 213 0.55 5.92 -30.09
C GLN A 213 1.29 5.40 -28.85
N GLU A 214 2.50 5.92 -28.63
CA GLU A 214 3.27 5.67 -27.42
C GLU A 214 2.82 6.60 -26.29
N TYR A 215 2.58 6.02 -25.11
CA TYR A 215 2.25 6.72 -23.87
C TYR A 215 3.33 6.43 -22.83
N LYS A 216 3.43 7.31 -21.85
CA LYS A 216 4.42 7.25 -20.77
C LYS A 216 3.71 7.32 -19.41
N LEU A 217 4.11 6.46 -18.48
CA LEU A 217 3.70 6.52 -17.08
C LEU A 217 4.96 6.61 -16.21
N ILE A 218 4.96 7.54 -15.26
CA ILE A 218 5.95 7.60 -14.19
C ILE A 218 5.79 6.36 -13.32
N VAL A 219 6.91 5.67 -13.07
CA VAL A 219 7.00 4.53 -12.18
C VAL A 219 7.59 5.00 -10.86
N PHE A 220 6.83 4.76 -9.80
CA PHE A 220 7.24 4.99 -8.43
C PHE A 220 7.85 3.74 -7.83
N GLN A 221 8.70 3.92 -6.84
CA GLN A 221 9.23 2.82 -6.07
C GLN A 221 8.11 2.13 -5.30
N GLY A 222 8.07 0.79 -5.35
CA GLY A 222 7.22 0.02 -4.47
C GLY A 222 7.60 0.26 -3.01
N HIS A 223 6.60 0.39 -2.15
CA HIS A 223 6.77 0.48 -0.71
C HIS A 223 5.65 -0.31 -0.03
N ASN A 224 5.90 -0.73 1.20
CA ASN A 224 4.93 -1.49 1.98
C ASN A 224 4.03 -0.59 2.84
N ASP A 225 3.09 0.13 2.25
CA ASP A 225 2.16 0.96 3.04
C ASP A 225 1.25 0.16 4.02
N ASP A 226 1.22 -1.17 3.87
CA ASP A 226 0.43 -2.06 4.72
C ASP A 226 1.16 -2.35 6.04
N SER A 227 0.50 -1.95 7.10
CA SER A 227 1.06 -1.89 8.43
C SER A 227 0.83 -3.12 9.29
N GLY A 228 0.48 -4.22 8.65
CA GLY A 228 0.40 -5.55 9.26
C GLY A 228 1.61 -6.42 8.98
N TRP A 229 2.54 -6.00 8.10
CA TRP A 229 3.58 -6.89 7.61
C TRP A 229 4.63 -7.14 8.67
N THR A 230 4.83 -8.40 8.95
CA THR A 230 5.88 -8.87 9.83
C THR A 230 6.76 -9.84 9.06
N LYS A 231 8.07 -9.77 9.27
CA LYS A 231 8.97 -10.85 8.86
C LYS A 231 9.42 -11.60 10.09
N LYS A 232 9.65 -12.89 9.94
CA LYS A 232 10.39 -13.63 10.96
C LYS A 232 11.87 -13.40 10.73
N ASP A 233 12.52 -12.83 11.72
CA ASP A 233 13.96 -12.64 11.74
C ASP A 233 14.65 -14.02 11.65
N PRO A 234 15.50 -14.26 10.64
CA PRO A 234 16.08 -15.58 10.42
C PRO A 234 17.15 -15.95 11.46
N GLU A 235 17.73 -14.97 12.16
CA GLU A 235 18.77 -15.20 13.16
C GLU A 235 18.15 -15.44 14.55
N THR A 236 17.14 -14.65 14.91
CA THR A 236 16.53 -14.66 16.24
C THR A 236 15.21 -15.44 16.29
N ASN A 237 14.66 -15.81 15.14
CA ASN A 237 13.36 -16.47 14.99
C ASN A 237 12.19 -15.63 15.54
N GLN A 238 12.41 -14.34 15.82
CA GLN A 238 11.41 -13.41 16.33
C GLN A 238 10.61 -12.79 15.18
N ILE A 239 9.35 -12.47 15.46
CA ILE A 239 8.51 -11.70 14.53
C ILE A 239 8.91 -10.22 14.66
N VAL A 240 9.37 -9.64 13.55
CA VAL A 240 9.77 -8.24 13.43
C VAL A 240 8.76 -7.53 12.54
N TYR A 241 8.22 -6.43 13.04
CA TYR A 241 7.36 -5.52 12.27
C TYR A 241 8.19 -4.83 11.20
N LEU A 242 7.73 -4.88 9.95
CA LEU A 242 8.36 -4.14 8.86
C LEU A 242 8.04 -2.66 9.00
N ASP A 243 8.99 -1.80 8.64
CA ASP A 243 8.69 -0.39 8.43
C ASP A 243 7.80 -0.27 7.19
N ASN A 244 6.68 0.43 7.36
CA ASN A 244 5.63 0.49 6.36
C ASN A 244 5.89 1.54 5.27
N ARG A 245 7.04 2.18 5.30
CA ARG A 245 7.59 2.90 4.14
C ARG A 245 8.90 2.30 3.67
N GLN A 246 9.22 1.09 4.13
CA GLN A 246 10.37 0.38 3.61
C GLN A 246 10.14 0.11 2.13
N GLU A 247 11.09 0.58 1.34
CA GLU A 247 11.20 0.33 -0.08
C GLU A 247 11.22 -1.18 -0.33
N THR A 248 10.36 -1.65 -1.21
CA THR A 248 10.38 -3.02 -1.69
C THR A 248 11.29 -3.07 -2.92
N GLU A 249 12.51 -3.57 -2.74
CA GLU A 249 13.43 -3.79 -3.84
C GLU A 249 12.78 -4.64 -4.93
N GLY A 250 13.08 -4.32 -6.20
CA GLY A 250 12.57 -5.08 -7.34
C GLY A 250 11.07 -4.90 -7.61
N THR A 251 10.36 -3.97 -6.97
CA THR A 251 8.95 -3.68 -7.29
C THR A 251 8.75 -2.23 -7.73
N GLY A 252 8.11 -2.05 -8.89
CA GLY A 252 7.64 -0.77 -9.40
C GLY A 252 6.14 -0.61 -9.17
N ASN A 253 5.69 0.61 -8.93
CA ASN A 253 4.28 0.95 -8.76
C ASN A 253 3.90 2.11 -9.71
N ILE A 254 2.76 2.01 -10.37
CA ILE A 254 2.19 3.06 -11.20
C ILE A 254 0.85 3.46 -10.60
N LEU A 255 0.72 4.73 -10.24
CA LEU A 255 -0.56 5.37 -9.94
C LEU A 255 -1.05 6.07 -11.20
N PHE A 256 -2.24 5.74 -11.70
CA PHE A 256 -2.76 6.33 -12.92
C PHE A 256 -4.25 6.65 -12.82
N LYS A 257 -4.69 7.55 -13.71
CA LYS A 257 -6.10 7.82 -14.00
C LYS A 257 -6.34 7.67 -15.49
N ASP A 258 -7.57 7.38 -15.85
CA ASP A 258 -8.02 7.29 -17.24
C ASP A 258 -9.46 7.83 -17.34
N VAL A 259 -10.07 7.86 -18.53
CA VAL A 259 -11.39 8.53 -18.68
C VAL A 259 -12.54 7.79 -17.98
N THR A 260 -12.31 6.56 -17.49
CA THR A 260 -13.23 5.79 -16.63
C THR A 260 -13.23 6.24 -15.17
N SER A 261 -12.19 6.95 -14.72
CA SER A 261 -12.06 7.37 -13.31
C SER A 261 -13.22 8.27 -12.89
N ALA A 262 -13.77 8.00 -11.70
CA ALA A 262 -14.97 8.63 -11.13
C ALA A 262 -16.28 8.37 -11.92
N LYS A 263 -16.30 7.39 -12.83
CA LYS A 263 -17.48 6.99 -13.60
C LYS A 263 -17.73 5.48 -13.52
N GLU A 264 -16.74 4.70 -13.91
CA GLU A 264 -16.76 3.23 -13.89
C GLU A 264 -15.72 2.69 -12.88
N THR A 265 -14.65 3.47 -12.62
CA THR A 265 -13.54 3.11 -11.72
C THR A 265 -13.32 4.17 -10.64
N TYR A 266 -12.56 3.84 -9.60
CA TYR A 266 -12.33 4.72 -8.44
C TYR A 266 -11.79 6.10 -8.84
N GLY A 267 -12.40 7.17 -8.31
CA GLY A 267 -12.06 8.55 -8.66
C GLY A 267 -10.65 9.01 -8.26
N GLY A 268 -10.06 8.38 -7.23
CA GLY A 268 -8.68 8.61 -6.81
C GLY A 268 -7.63 8.11 -7.83
N GLY A 269 -8.04 7.23 -8.75
CA GLY A 269 -7.16 6.51 -9.66
C GLY A 269 -6.91 5.08 -9.18
N ARG A 270 -6.18 4.32 -9.99
CA ARG A 270 -5.82 2.92 -9.71
C ARG A 270 -4.32 2.75 -9.65
N ALA A 271 -3.89 1.68 -8.99
CA ALA A 271 -2.50 1.32 -8.82
C ALA A 271 -2.19 0.02 -9.57
N LEU A 272 -1.00 -0.06 -10.17
CA LEU A 272 -0.46 -1.27 -10.77
C LEU A 272 0.95 -1.49 -10.22
N ALA A 273 1.15 -2.61 -9.55
CA ALA A 273 2.47 -3.04 -9.10
C ALA A 273 3.02 -4.12 -10.03
N PHE A 274 4.31 -4.07 -10.33
CA PHE A 274 4.97 -5.02 -11.21
C PHE A 274 6.43 -5.24 -10.82
N ASP A 275 6.97 -6.39 -11.20
CA ASP A 275 8.35 -6.78 -10.93
C ASP A 275 9.31 -6.01 -11.84
N ILE A 276 10.29 -5.35 -11.23
CA ILE A 276 11.40 -4.64 -11.87
C ILE A 276 12.76 -5.16 -11.38
N SER A 277 12.82 -6.37 -10.81
CA SER A 277 14.07 -7.03 -10.41
C SER A 277 15.01 -7.23 -11.60
N HIS A 278 14.43 -7.38 -12.80
CA HIS A 278 15.12 -7.39 -14.09
C HIS A 278 14.55 -6.29 -15.00
N PRO A 279 14.94 -5.01 -14.83
CA PRO A 279 14.34 -3.87 -15.53
C PRO A 279 14.30 -4.01 -17.06
N SER A 280 15.34 -4.61 -17.65
CA SER A 280 15.45 -4.84 -19.09
C SER A 280 14.53 -5.94 -19.64
N GLU A 281 13.93 -6.74 -18.76
CA GLU A 281 13.01 -7.82 -19.13
C GLU A 281 11.53 -7.42 -19.02
N VAL A 282 11.23 -6.20 -18.53
CA VAL A 282 9.87 -5.67 -18.50
C VAL A 282 9.42 -5.33 -19.93
N ASP A 283 8.59 -6.20 -20.52
CA ASP A 283 8.15 -6.12 -21.92
C ASP A 283 6.62 -5.90 -22.12
N TYR A 284 5.85 -5.79 -21.04
CA TYR A 284 4.42 -5.43 -21.07
C TYR A 284 3.94 -4.65 -19.85
N ILE A 285 2.75 -4.08 -19.98
CA ILE A 285 1.90 -3.63 -18.88
C ILE A 285 0.57 -4.37 -18.96
N ASP A 286 0.12 -4.93 -17.84
CA ASP A 286 -1.15 -5.63 -17.74
C ASP A 286 -2.16 -4.81 -16.92
N PHE A 287 -2.98 -4.03 -17.61
CA PHE A 287 -4.00 -3.19 -16.96
C PHE A 287 -5.10 -4.01 -16.27
N ASN A 288 -5.23 -5.31 -16.52
CA ASN A 288 -6.17 -6.15 -15.77
C ASN A 288 -5.75 -6.28 -14.30
N THR A 289 -4.48 -6.05 -13.97
CA THR A 289 -3.98 -6.06 -12.58
C THR A 289 -4.05 -4.69 -11.90
N ALA A 290 -4.68 -3.70 -12.55
CA ALA A 290 -4.96 -2.41 -11.92
C ALA A 290 -5.95 -2.58 -10.77
N SER A 291 -5.55 -2.20 -9.57
CA SER A 291 -6.35 -2.33 -8.35
C SER A 291 -6.69 -0.96 -7.74
N ASN A 292 -7.80 -0.90 -7.02
CA ASN A 292 -8.18 0.28 -6.26
C ASN A 292 -7.22 0.45 -5.07
N LEU A 293 -6.95 1.70 -4.76
CA LEU A 293 -6.21 2.08 -3.56
C LEU A 293 -7.04 1.78 -2.30
N PRO A 294 -6.40 1.59 -1.13
CA PRO A 294 -7.11 1.30 0.12
C PRO A 294 -8.26 2.26 0.46
N CYS A 295 -8.14 3.54 0.07
CA CYS A 295 -9.14 4.58 0.32
C CYS A 295 -10.46 4.39 -0.44
N PHE A 296 -10.53 3.44 -1.37
CA PHE A 296 -11.79 3.00 -1.93
C PHE A 296 -12.60 2.16 -0.93
N PHE A 297 -11.92 1.36 -0.10
CA PHE A 297 -12.56 0.41 0.81
C PHE A 297 -12.78 0.97 2.23
N THR A 298 -12.02 1.99 2.62
CA THR A 298 -12.07 2.56 3.97
C THR A 298 -11.71 4.04 3.98
N GLU A 299 -12.45 4.82 4.77
CA GLU A 299 -12.17 6.25 5.00
C GLU A 299 -10.99 6.49 5.96
N PHE A 300 -10.50 5.44 6.63
CA PHE A 300 -9.45 5.53 7.65
C PHE A 300 -8.03 5.46 7.05
N CYS A 301 -7.90 5.73 5.75
CA CYS A 301 -6.64 5.75 5.02
C CYS A 301 -6.46 7.06 4.24
N THR A 302 -5.21 7.47 4.06
CA THR A 302 -4.80 8.61 3.24
C THR A 302 -4.03 8.08 2.05
N CYS A 303 -4.57 8.18 0.84
CA CYS A 303 -3.97 7.64 -0.37
C CYS A 303 -3.44 8.77 -1.26
N PRO A 304 -2.35 8.53 -2.00
CA PRO A 304 -1.89 9.45 -3.02
C PRO A 304 -2.89 9.53 -4.17
N VAL A 305 -3.00 10.71 -4.76
CA VAL A 305 -3.70 10.96 -6.02
C VAL A 305 -2.71 10.79 -7.15
N SER A 306 -3.10 10.10 -8.22
CA SER A 306 -2.28 9.97 -9.43
C SER A 306 -1.76 11.33 -9.91
N PRO A 307 -0.47 11.46 -10.24
CA PRO A 307 0.08 12.69 -10.82
C PRO A 307 -0.60 12.99 -12.16
N ASN A 308 -0.54 14.26 -12.60
CA ASN A 308 -1.16 14.71 -13.85
C ASN A 308 -0.56 14.02 -15.08
N GLU A 309 0.72 13.70 -15.01
CA GLU A 309 1.51 13.02 -16.03
C GLU A 309 1.03 11.58 -16.27
N ASN A 310 0.43 10.94 -15.25
CA ASN A 310 -0.13 9.59 -15.36
C ASN A 310 -1.64 9.59 -15.66
N LYS A 311 -2.15 10.63 -16.32
CA LYS A 311 -3.54 10.71 -16.79
C LYS A 311 -3.61 10.29 -18.26
N LEU A 312 -4.29 9.18 -18.52
CA LEU A 312 -4.47 8.63 -19.86
C LEU A 312 -5.76 9.19 -20.51
N PRO A 313 -5.71 9.59 -21.79
CA PRO A 313 -6.83 10.27 -22.46
C PRO A 313 -7.89 9.32 -23.03
N PHE A 314 -7.82 8.03 -22.74
CA PHE A 314 -8.73 6.98 -23.23
C PHE A 314 -9.23 6.10 -22.09
N ALA A 315 -10.22 5.24 -22.36
CA ALA A 315 -10.87 4.41 -21.35
C ALA A 315 -10.15 3.09 -21.17
N ILE A 316 -9.79 2.74 -19.94
CA ILE A 316 -9.21 1.44 -19.60
C ILE A 316 -10.24 0.62 -18.82
N ARG A 317 -10.97 -0.24 -19.55
CA ARG A 317 -11.97 -1.16 -18.99
C ARG A 317 -11.36 -2.52 -18.66
N ALA A 318 -10.39 -2.49 -17.74
CA ALA A 318 -9.64 -3.63 -17.23
C ALA A 318 -9.33 -3.39 -15.76
N GLY A 319 -9.25 -4.42 -14.92
CA GLY A 319 -8.95 -4.28 -13.49
C GLY A 319 -10.16 -3.91 -12.63
N GLU A 320 -9.90 -3.48 -11.40
CA GLU A 320 -10.95 -3.18 -10.41
C GLU A 320 -11.81 -1.97 -10.83
N THR A 321 -13.09 -2.03 -10.47
CA THR A 321 -14.16 -1.04 -10.75
C THR A 321 -14.54 -0.27 -9.49
N SER A 322 -15.47 0.67 -9.60
CA SER A 322 -16.03 1.42 -8.45
C SER A 322 -17.31 0.84 -7.87
N GLU A 323 -17.74 -0.34 -8.32
CA GLU A 323 -18.92 -1.01 -7.76
C GLU A 323 -18.62 -1.54 -6.34
N HIS A 324 -19.61 -1.38 -5.44
CA HIS A 324 -19.54 -1.79 -4.04
C HIS A 324 -20.35 -3.05 -3.78
#